data_AF-A0A9D8TRA4-F1
#
_entry.id   AF-A0A9D8TRA4-F1
#
_cell.length_a   1.000
_cell.length_b   1.000
_cell.length_c   1.000
_cell.angle_alpha   90.00
_cell.angle_beta   90.00
_cell.angle_gamma   90.00
#
_symmetry.space_group_name_H-M   'P 1'
#
loop_
_entity.id
_entity.type
_entity.pdbx_description
1 polymer ?
#
loop_
_entity_poly.entity_id
_entity_poly.type
_entity_poly.pdbx_seq_one_letter_code
_entity_poly.pdbx_strand_id
1 'polypeptide(L)'
;MSPKTIVRKILVSTCVICTVISVVFYFIAAIVNEVESIFNETAVSFRQFLLILLFSFLVALANRLLSVPRLHIALRITIHYVTLLAAFLVVFIRAGNLKISGAASVFLAIMIFTVLYIAFFLATYFTLRFLGALPGRKKEENPAAYQSRFK
;
A
#
# COMPACT_ATOMS: atom_id res chain seq x y z
N MET A 1 -0.03 -18.27 -15.78
CA MET A 1 -0.10 -16.81 -16.09
C MET A 1 1.17 -16.44 -16.83
N SER A 2 1.13 -15.77 -17.99
CA SER A 2 2.37 -15.51 -18.76
C SER A 2 3.27 -14.49 -18.03
N PRO A 3 4.61 -14.59 -18.15
CA PRO A 3 5.55 -13.65 -17.53
C PRO A 3 5.27 -12.20 -17.92
N LYS A 4 4.91 -11.98 -19.19
CA LYS A 4 4.58 -10.65 -19.74
C LYS A 4 3.40 -10.00 -19.01
N THR A 5 2.37 -10.79 -18.65
CA THR A 5 1.19 -10.31 -17.93
C THR A 5 1.50 -9.95 -16.47
N ILE A 6 2.46 -10.65 -15.84
CA ILE A 6 2.86 -10.38 -14.45
C ILE A 6 3.62 -9.05 -14.38
N VAL A 7 4.61 -8.86 -15.25
CA VAL A 7 5.41 -7.64 -15.32
C VAL A 7 4.53 -6.42 -15.58
N ARG A 8 3.63 -6.49 -16.57
CA ARG A 8 2.71 -5.39 -16.88
C ARG A 8 1.84 -5.01 -15.68
N LYS A 9 1.29 -5.99 -14.95
CA LYS A 9 0.46 -5.72 -13.76
C LYS A 9 1.26 -5.08 -12.62
N ILE A 10 2.51 -5.49 -12.42
CA ILE A 10 3.38 -4.88 -11.40
C ILE A 10 3.66 -3.43 -11.79
N LEU A 11 4.07 -3.19 -13.05
CA LEU A 11 4.40 -1.85 -13.53
C LEU A 11 3.21 -0.88 -13.41
N VAL A 12 2.02 -1.29 -13.85
CA VAL A 12 0.80 -0.47 -13.75
C VAL A 12 0.47 -0.17 -12.29
N SER A 13 0.53 -1.17 -11.42
CA SER A 13 0.27 -0.98 -9.98
C SER A 13 1.27 -0.02 -9.34
N THR A 14 2.56 -0.19 -9.65
CA THR A 14 3.63 0.71 -9.23
C THR A 14 3.38 2.15 -9.66
N CYS A 15 3.00 2.37 -10.93
CA CYS A 15 2.71 3.71 -11.44
C CYS A 15 1.55 4.35 -10.68
N VAL A 16 0.44 3.62 -10.49
CA VAL A 16 -0.72 4.13 -9.75
C VAL A 16 -0.35 4.48 -8.32
N ILE A 17 0.35 3.59 -7.61
CA ILE A 17 0.81 3.84 -6.23
C ILE A 17 1.74 5.06 -6.19
N CYS A 18 2.69 5.15 -7.12
CA CYS A 18 3.63 6.26 -7.20
C CYS A 18 2.92 7.60 -7.43
N THR A 19 1.95 7.65 -8.33
CA THR A 19 1.14 8.85 -8.58
C THR A 19 0.35 9.24 -7.35
N VAL A 20 -0.34 8.30 -6.69
CA VAL A 20 -1.10 8.58 -5.46
C VAL A 20 -0.19 9.12 -4.36
N ILE A 21 0.96 8.48 -4.12
CA ILE A 21 1.91 8.92 -3.10
C ILE A 21 2.43 10.33 -3.45
N SER A 22 2.85 10.56 -4.69
CA SER A 22 3.38 11.86 -5.12
C SER A 22 2.36 13.00 -4.95
N VAL A 23 1.09 12.72 -5.28
CA VAL A 23 -0.01 13.67 -5.09
C VAL A 23 -0.22 13.97 -3.59
N VAL A 24 -0.21 12.95 -2.73
CA VAL A 24 -0.34 13.14 -1.27
C VAL A 24 0.83 13.96 -0.73
N PHE A 25 2.07 13.67 -1.14
CA PHE A 25 3.24 14.45 -0.74
C PHE A 25 3.13 15.91 -1.20
N TYR A 26 2.65 16.13 -2.42
CA TYR A 26 2.39 17.48 -2.93
C TYR A 26 1.36 18.22 -2.08
N PHE A 27 0.23 17.60 -1.74
CA PHE A 27 -0.79 18.21 -0.88
C PHE A 27 -0.26 18.53 0.52
N ILE A 28 0.49 17.60 1.14
CA ILE A 28 1.12 17.85 2.45
C ILE A 28 2.10 19.03 2.35
N ALA A 29 2.94 19.04 1.33
CA ALA A 29 3.88 20.15 1.11
C ALA A 29 3.14 21.47 0.86
N ALA A 30 2.03 21.46 0.13
CA ALA A 30 1.21 22.65 -0.11
C ALA A 30 0.63 23.19 1.20
N ILE A 31 0.00 22.34 2.02
CA ILE A 31 -0.62 22.72 3.30
C ILE A 31 0.43 23.21 4.30
N VAL A 32 1.57 22.52 4.42
CA VAL A 32 2.63 22.88 5.38
C VAL A 32 3.32 24.19 4.98
N ASN A 33 3.45 24.46 3.68
CA ASN A 33 4.12 25.66 3.16
C ASN A 33 3.14 26.78 2.79
N GLU A 34 1.89 26.79 3.28
CA GLU A 34 0.95 27.91 3.12
C GLU A 34 1.44 29.24 3.76
N VAL A 35 2.63 29.22 4.37
CA VAL A 35 3.30 30.39 4.95
C VAL A 35 4.60 30.66 4.15
N GLU A 36 4.48 31.51 3.13
CA GLU A 36 5.51 32.40 2.54
C GLU A 36 6.45 31.99 1.37
N SER A 37 6.54 30.76 0.84
CA SER A 37 7.52 30.50 -0.25
C SER A 37 7.18 29.39 -1.27
N ILE A 38 5.91 29.32 -1.67
CA ILE A 38 5.28 28.20 -2.39
C ILE A 38 5.95 27.77 -3.72
N PHE A 39 6.79 28.59 -4.38
CA PHE A 39 7.30 28.27 -5.73
C PHE A 39 8.80 27.95 -5.85
N ASN A 40 9.64 28.21 -4.84
CA ASN A 40 11.10 28.06 -5.01
C ASN A 40 11.69 26.77 -4.40
N GLU A 41 11.02 26.10 -3.45
CA GLU A 41 11.57 24.90 -2.79
C GLU A 41 10.61 23.70 -2.69
N THR A 42 9.37 23.81 -3.16
CA THR A 42 8.33 22.75 -3.03
C THR A 42 8.44 21.64 -4.09
N ALA A 43 9.42 21.72 -5.00
CA ALA A 43 9.65 20.69 -5.98
C ALA A 43 10.20 19.43 -5.29
N VAL A 44 9.42 18.34 -5.31
CA VAL A 44 9.93 17.00 -4.98
C VAL A 44 11.18 16.77 -5.81
N SER A 45 12.35 16.70 -5.14
CA SER A 45 13.61 16.53 -5.86
C SER A 45 13.58 15.25 -6.69
N PHE A 46 14.26 15.24 -7.85
CA PHE A 46 14.33 14.05 -8.69
C PHE A 46 14.77 12.80 -7.91
N ARG A 47 15.69 12.98 -6.94
CA ARG A 47 16.10 11.93 -6.00
C ARG A 47 14.93 11.40 -5.17
N GLN A 48 14.13 12.27 -4.55
CA GLN A 48 12.95 11.86 -3.77
C GLN A 48 11.90 11.18 -4.66
N PHE A 49 11.70 11.65 -5.89
CA PHE A 49 10.82 11.00 -6.85
C PHE A 49 11.27 9.56 -7.17
N LEU A 50 12.56 9.35 -7.43
CA LEU A 50 13.11 8.00 -7.67
C LEU A 50 12.93 7.09 -6.44
N LEU A 51 13.07 7.63 -5.23
CA LEU A 51 12.83 6.89 -4.00
C LEU A 51 11.34 6.51 -3.84
N ILE A 52 10.42 7.43 -4.12
CA ILE A 52 8.98 7.15 -4.13
C ILE A 52 8.64 6.08 -5.17
N LEU A 53 9.24 6.15 -6.36
CA LEU A 53 9.06 5.16 -7.41
C LEU A 53 9.56 3.78 -6.98
N LEU A 54 10.75 3.71 -6.38
CA LEU A 54 11.33 2.46 -5.86
C LEU A 54 10.45 1.88 -4.74
N PHE A 55 10.00 2.72 -3.81
CA PHE A 55 9.09 2.28 -2.75
C PHE A 55 7.78 1.75 -3.32
N SER A 56 7.19 2.45 -4.28
CA SER A 56 5.94 2.04 -4.96
C SER A 56 6.11 0.69 -5.67
N PHE A 57 7.29 0.45 -6.26
CA PHE A 57 7.63 -0.84 -6.87
C PHE A 57 7.71 -1.95 -5.83
N LEU A 58 8.37 -1.71 -4.69
CA LEU A 58 8.45 -2.66 -3.58
C LEU A 58 7.07 -2.96 -2.99
N VAL A 59 6.19 -1.96 -2.88
CA VAL A 59 4.80 -2.14 -2.44
C VAL A 59 4.03 -3.02 -3.43
N ALA A 60 4.14 -2.76 -4.73
CA ALA A 60 3.48 -3.56 -5.76
C ALA A 60 3.97 -5.02 -5.74
N LEU A 61 5.26 -5.24 -5.46
CA LEU A 61 5.84 -6.57 -5.28
C LEU A 61 5.33 -7.25 -4.00
N ALA A 62 5.31 -6.53 -2.87
CA ALA A 62 4.81 -7.03 -1.59
C ALA A 62 3.31 -7.40 -1.67
N ASN A 63 2.52 -6.69 -2.46
CA ASN A 63 1.12 -7.01 -2.73
C ASN A 63 0.96 -8.36 -3.45
N ARG A 64 1.93 -8.76 -4.28
CA ARG A 64 1.91 -10.11 -4.87
C ARG A 64 2.14 -11.20 -3.84
N LEU A 65 2.89 -10.91 -2.78
CA LEU A 65 3.11 -11.85 -1.70
C LEU A 65 1.79 -12.23 -0.98
N LEU A 66 0.85 -11.30 -0.87
CA LEU A 66 -0.48 -11.54 -0.31
C LEU A 66 -1.30 -12.54 -1.15
N SER A 67 -1.00 -12.68 -2.45
CA SER A 67 -1.72 -13.57 -3.36
C SER A 67 -1.29 -15.04 -3.29
N VAL A 68 -0.28 -15.39 -2.49
CA VAL A 68 0.25 -16.77 -2.37
C VAL A 68 -0.72 -17.66 -1.58
N PRO A 69 -1.46 -18.60 -2.20
CA PRO A 69 -2.61 -19.27 -1.59
C PRO A 69 -2.27 -20.21 -0.43
N ARG A 70 -1.00 -20.63 -0.29
CA ARG A 70 -0.57 -21.62 0.71
C ARG A 70 -0.26 -21.06 2.10
N LEU A 71 -0.19 -19.74 2.26
CA LEU A 71 0.16 -19.11 3.53
C LEU A 71 -1.09 -18.73 4.33
N HIS A 72 -1.03 -18.85 5.66
CA HIS A 72 -2.10 -18.36 6.54
C HIS A 72 -2.28 -16.84 6.40
N ILE A 73 -3.51 -16.34 6.48
CA ILE A 73 -3.81 -14.92 6.25
C ILE A 73 -3.02 -14.00 7.19
N ALA A 74 -2.93 -14.36 8.48
CA ALA A 74 -2.16 -13.60 9.46
C ALA A 74 -0.68 -13.52 9.08
N LEU A 75 -0.09 -14.64 8.64
CA LEU A 75 1.31 -14.69 8.22
C LEU A 75 1.55 -13.84 6.97
N ARG A 76 0.63 -13.86 6.00
CA ARG A 76 0.73 -12.99 4.81
C ARG A 76 0.72 -11.51 5.20
N ILE A 77 -0.17 -11.12 6.10
CA ILE A 77 -0.26 -9.74 6.60
C ILE A 77 1.03 -9.35 7.32
N THR A 78 1.56 -10.21 8.19
CA THR A 78 2.82 -9.95 8.90
C THR A 78 3.99 -9.76 7.94
N ILE A 79 4.16 -10.66 6.95
CA ILE A 79 5.27 -10.55 6.00
C ILE A 79 5.11 -9.29 5.13
N HIS A 80 3.88 -8.98 4.71
CA HIS A 80 3.61 -7.78 3.94
C HIS A 80 3.95 -6.51 4.73
N TYR A 81 3.51 -6.43 6.00
CA TYR A 81 3.83 -5.33 6.90
C TYR A 81 5.34 -5.17 7.10
N VAL A 82 6.05 -6.25 7.44
CA VAL A 82 7.51 -6.22 7.67
C VAL A 82 8.26 -5.79 6.41
N THR A 83 7.82 -6.25 5.23
CA THR A 83 8.43 -5.89 3.95
C THR A 83 8.24 -4.41 3.66
N LEU A 84 7.03 -3.87 3.86
CA LEU A 84 6.78 -2.45 3.67
C LEU A 84 7.51 -1.58 4.68
N LEU A 85 7.57 -2.01 5.95
CA LEU A 85 8.30 -1.31 7.00
C LEU A 85 9.80 -1.25 6.67
N ALA A 86 10.39 -2.38 6.27
CA ALA A 86 11.79 -2.44 5.86
C ALA A 86 12.05 -1.54 4.63
N ALA A 87 11.17 -1.57 3.64
CA ALA A 87 11.24 -0.69 2.47
C ALA A 87 11.17 0.79 2.88
N PHE A 88 10.27 1.14 3.79
CA PHE A 88 10.13 2.51 4.30
C PHE A 88 11.42 2.98 5.00
N LEU A 89 11.96 2.18 5.92
CA LEU A 89 13.18 2.51 6.65
C LEU A 89 14.38 2.69 5.71
N VAL A 90 14.54 1.80 4.73
CA VAL A 90 15.67 1.86 3.78
C VAL A 90 15.50 3.05 2.82
N VAL A 91 14.33 3.21 2.23
CA VAL A 91 14.10 4.19 1.17
C VAL A 91 14.05 5.60 1.73
N PHE A 92 13.30 5.83 2.81
CA PHE A 92 13.06 7.19 3.29
C PHE A 92 14.04 7.63 4.38
N ILE A 93 14.38 6.76 5.33
CA ILE A 93 15.30 7.12 6.42
C ILE A 93 16.75 7.08 5.93
N ARG A 94 17.18 5.95 5.35
CA ARG A 94 18.57 5.81 4.88
C ARG A 94 18.83 6.55 3.57
N ALA A 95 18.05 6.27 2.52
CA ALA A 95 18.33 6.82 1.19
C ALA A 95 17.73 8.21 0.96
N GLY A 96 16.61 8.54 1.61
CA GLY A 96 15.96 9.84 1.55
C GLY A 96 16.65 10.94 2.36
N ASN A 97 17.58 10.56 3.23
CA ASN A 97 18.26 11.47 4.15
C ASN A 97 17.27 12.38 4.90
N LEU A 98 16.11 11.82 5.27
CA LEU A 98 15.24 12.49 6.23
C LEU A 98 16.11 12.74 7.47
N LYS A 99 16.26 14.01 7.87
CA LYS A 99 17.07 14.44 9.02
C LYS A 99 16.43 14.00 10.33
N ILE A 100 16.24 12.69 10.47
CA ILE A 100 15.71 11.99 11.63
C ILE A 100 16.93 11.74 12.51
N SER A 101 17.32 12.77 13.26
CA SER A 101 18.42 12.70 14.20
C SER A 101 17.91 12.08 15.51
N GLY A 102 18.09 10.76 15.65
CA GLY A 102 17.89 10.07 16.93
C GLY A 102 16.88 8.93 16.90
N ALA A 103 17.02 8.02 17.87
CA ALA A 103 16.15 6.85 17.99
C ALA A 103 14.67 7.22 18.21
N ALA A 104 14.40 8.33 18.91
CA ALA A 104 13.04 8.79 19.20
C ALA A 104 12.27 9.19 17.92
N SER A 105 12.92 9.87 16.98
CA SER A 105 12.27 10.29 15.73
C SER A 105 12.10 9.12 14.75
N VAL A 106 13.01 8.15 14.74
CA VAL A 106 12.81 6.87 14.02
C VAL A 106 11.63 6.10 14.60
N PHE A 107 11.55 5.99 15.94
CA PHE A 107 10.45 5.31 16.61
C PHE A 107 9.11 5.98 16.31
N LEU A 108 9.05 7.31 16.36
CA LEU A 108 7.86 8.08 15.97
C LEU A 108 7.46 7.81 14.51
N ALA A 109 8.42 7.78 13.58
CA ALA A 109 8.14 7.47 12.17
C ALA A 109 7.57 6.05 11.99
N ILE A 110 8.11 5.06 12.72
CA ILE A 110 7.58 3.69 12.73
C ILE A 110 6.16 3.65 13.29
N MET A 111 5.89 4.37 14.39
CA MET A 111 4.56 4.45 14.98
C MET A 111 3.54 5.06 14.01
N ILE A 112 3.88 6.18 13.37
CA ILE A 112 3.03 6.82 12.35
C ILE A 112 2.79 5.86 11.18
N PHE A 113 3.84 5.22 10.67
CA PHE A 113 3.73 4.23 9.61
C PHE A 113 2.80 3.07 9.99
N THR A 114 2.91 2.56 11.21
CA THR A 114 2.08 1.48 11.75
C THR A 114 0.60 1.88 11.79
N VAL A 115 0.30 3.07 12.32
CA VAL A 115 -1.06 3.60 12.39
C VAL A 115 -1.66 3.76 11.00
N LEU A 116 -0.90 4.35 10.06
CA LEU A 116 -1.34 4.49 8.67
C LEU A 116 -1.59 3.13 8.02
N TYR A 117 -0.70 2.17 8.21
CA TYR A 117 -0.87 0.82 7.68
C TYR A 117 -2.15 0.15 8.19
N ILE A 118 -2.43 0.23 9.50
CA ILE A 118 -3.66 -0.30 10.09
C ILE A 118 -4.89 0.42 9.52
N ALA A 119 -4.84 1.75 9.40
CA ALA A 119 -5.94 2.54 8.84
C ALA A 119 -6.24 2.14 7.39
N PHE A 120 -5.22 2.02 6.53
CA PHE A 120 -5.39 1.56 5.14
C PHE A 120 -5.88 0.12 5.06
N PHE A 121 -5.39 -0.76 5.92
CA PHE A 121 -5.86 -2.14 5.99
C PHE A 121 -7.35 -2.20 6.35
N LEU A 122 -7.78 -1.47 7.37
CA LEU A 122 -9.17 -1.38 7.78
C LEU A 122 -10.04 -0.75 6.69
N ALA A 123 -9.61 0.36 6.09
CA ALA A 123 -10.32 1.01 4.99
C ALA A 123 -10.53 0.05 3.81
N THR A 124 -9.48 -0.70 3.45
CA THR A 124 -9.57 -1.72 2.39
C THR A 124 -10.53 -2.84 2.78
N TYR A 125 -10.43 -3.35 4.01
CA TYR A 125 -11.31 -4.39 4.54
C TYR A 125 -12.78 -3.96 4.53
N PHE A 126 -13.10 -2.77 5.03
CA PHE A 126 -14.45 -2.21 5.02
C PHE A 126 -14.95 -1.99 3.60
N THR A 127 -14.14 -1.41 2.71
CA THR A 127 -14.50 -1.20 1.30
C THR A 127 -14.87 -2.51 0.61
N LEU A 128 -14.06 -3.57 0.79
CA LEU A 128 -14.35 -4.89 0.25
C LEU A 128 -15.61 -5.52 0.87
N ARG A 129 -15.87 -5.27 2.15
CA ARG A 129 -17.08 -5.71 2.85
C ARG A 129 -18.34 -5.01 2.32
N PHE A 130 -18.28 -3.69 2.13
CA PHE A 130 -19.39 -2.89 1.62
C PHE A 130 -19.70 -3.19 0.15
N LEU A 131 -18.67 -3.42 -0.68
CA LEU A 131 -18.83 -3.81 -2.08
C LEU A 131 -19.34 -5.26 -2.27
N GLY A 132 -19.61 -5.99 -1.19
CA GLY A 132 -20.09 -7.37 -1.26
C GLY A 132 -19.08 -8.36 -1.86
N ALA A 133 -17.82 -7.94 -2.03
CA ALA A 133 -16.76 -8.74 -2.66
C ALA A 133 -16.11 -9.74 -1.70
N LEU A 134 -16.50 -9.75 -0.42
CA LEU A 134 -16.04 -10.78 0.52
C LEU A 134 -16.76 -12.10 0.23
N PRO A 135 -16.02 -13.21 -0.01
CA PRO A 135 -16.58 -14.53 -0.36
C PRO A 135 -17.32 -15.26 0.78
N GLY A 136 -17.86 -14.53 1.76
CA GLY A 136 -18.49 -15.07 2.98
C GLY A 136 -20.02 -14.98 3.01
N ARG A 137 -20.67 -14.53 1.93
CA ARG A 137 -22.14 -14.47 1.84
C ARG A 137 -22.65 -14.98 0.49
N LYS A 138 -22.17 -16.15 0.06
CA LYS A 138 -23.05 -16.99 -0.75
C LYS A 138 -24.22 -17.36 0.16
N LYS A 139 -25.33 -16.63 -0.01
CA LYS A 139 -26.68 -17.08 0.34
C LYS A 139 -26.73 -18.59 0.16
N GLU A 140 -27.17 -19.31 1.18
CA GLU A 140 -27.71 -20.66 1.02
C GLU A 140 -28.49 -20.72 -0.29
N GLU A 141 -27.92 -21.44 -1.25
CA GLU A 141 -28.56 -21.70 -2.52
C GLU A 141 -29.67 -22.69 -2.21
N ASN A 142 -30.84 -22.10 -1.94
CA ASN A 142 -32.18 -22.66 -1.85
C ASN A 142 -32.25 -24.18 -2.09
N PRO A 143 -32.48 -25.02 -1.05
CA PRO A 143 -32.61 -26.48 -1.22
C PRO A 143 -33.73 -26.89 -2.19
N ALA A 144 -34.67 -25.98 -2.51
CA ALA A 144 -35.69 -26.19 -3.53
C ALA A 144 -35.12 -26.31 -4.97
N ALA A 145 -33.97 -25.70 -5.27
CA ALA A 145 -33.34 -25.78 -6.59
C ALA A 145 -32.64 -27.14 -6.84
N TYR A 146 -32.36 -27.90 -5.78
CA TYR A 146 -31.81 -29.26 -5.89
C TYR A 146 -32.90 -30.29 -6.18
N GLN A 147 -34.10 -30.12 -5.61
CA GLN A 147 -35.22 -31.05 -5.80
C GLN A 147 -35.84 -31.01 -7.21
N SER A 148 -35.70 -29.91 -7.95
CA SER A 148 -36.25 -29.79 -9.31
C SER A 148 -35.39 -30.45 -10.39
N ARG A 149 -34.20 -30.98 -10.07
CA ARG A 149 -33.34 -31.72 -11.02
C ARG A 149 -33.59 -33.23 -11.06
N PHE A 150 -34.43 -33.73 -10.17
CA PHE A 150 -34.79 -35.16 -10.08
C PHE A 150 -36.27 -35.41 -10.33
N LYS A 151 -36.97 -34.45 -10.97
CA LYS A 151 -38.33 -34.60 -11.48
C LYS A 151 -38.33 -34.54 -13.00
#